data_AF-A0AA95NNX9-F1
#
_entry.id   AF-A0AA95NNX9-F1
#
_cell.length_a   1.000
_cell.length_b   1.000
_cell.length_c   1.000
_cell.angle_alpha   90.00
_cell.angle_beta   90.00
_cell.angle_gamma   90.00
#
_symmetry.space_group_name_H-M   'P 1'
#
loop_
_entity.id
_entity.type
_entity.pdbx_description
1 polymer ?
#
loop_
_entity_poly.entity_id
_entity_poly.type
_entity_poly.pdbx_seq_one_letter_code
_entity_poly.pdbx_strand_id
1 'polypeptide(L)' 'DACPGRLNQTSMFIKREGVFYGQCSEICGVNHGFMPIVVEAVSLEDYLTWLKNKINFDFNV' A
#
# COMPACT_ATOMS: atom_id res chain seq x y z
N ASP A 1 7.29 -10.19 7.74
CA ASP A 1 6.20 -11.10 8.16
C ASP A 1 5.10 -10.37 8.88
N ALA A 2 3.87 -10.85 8.73
CA ALA A 2 2.70 -10.38 9.44
C ALA A 2 2.36 -11.37 10.58
N CYS A 3 2.97 -11.17 11.75
CA CYS A 3 2.79 -12.05 12.90
C CYS A 3 1.74 -11.44 13.87
N PRO A 4 0.65 -12.16 14.21
CA PRO A 4 -0.33 -11.68 15.17
C PRO A 4 0.30 -11.32 16.52
N GLY A 5 -0.07 -10.16 17.10
CA GLY A 5 0.46 -9.68 18.38
C GLY A 5 1.83 -9.00 18.30
N ARG A 6 2.42 -8.84 17.11
CA ARG A 6 3.71 -8.16 16.91
C ARG A 6 3.60 -7.05 15.86
N LEU A 7 4.06 -5.84 16.19
CA LEU A 7 4.21 -4.75 15.24
C LEU A 7 5.61 -4.76 14.63
N ASN A 8 5.69 -5.00 13.32
CA ASN A 8 6.93 -4.92 12.54
C ASN A 8 6.93 -3.64 11.70
N GLN A 9 8.10 -3.04 11.48
CA GLN A 9 8.25 -1.82 10.68
C GLN A 9 9.27 -2.05 9.55
N THR A 10 8.98 -1.46 8.39
CA THR A 10 9.93 -1.31 7.28
C THR A 10 9.73 0.06 6.64
N SER A 11 10.76 0.61 6.00
CA SER A 11 10.66 1.86 5.25
C SER A 11 10.61 1.56 3.75
N MET A 12 9.92 2.41 3.01
CA MET A 12 9.85 2.33 1.54
C MET A 12 10.09 3.73 0.97
N PHE A 13 10.95 3.81 -0.04
CA PHE A 13 11.17 5.01 -0.82
C PHE A 13 11.16 4.65 -2.31
N ILE A 14 10.14 5.13 -3.03
CA ILE A 14 9.92 4.78 -4.43
C ILE A 14 10.44 5.92 -5.30
N LYS A 15 11.44 5.63 -6.14
CA LYS A 15 12.13 6.63 -6.96
C LYS A 15 11.40 7.03 -8.24
N ARG A 16 10.41 6.26 -8.66
CA ARG A 16 9.69 6.43 -9.93
C ARG A 16 8.21 6.11 -9.74
N GLU A 17 7.37 6.89 -10.40
CA GLU A 17 5.94 6.58 -10.49
C GLU A 17 5.71 5.24 -11.21
N GLY A 18 4.60 4.59 -10.90
CA GLY A 18 4.19 3.33 -11.50
C GLY A 18 3.54 2.36 -10.51
N VAL A 19 3.20 1.18 -11.03
CA VAL A 19 2.51 0.11 -10.29
C VAL A 19 3.50 -1.01 -9.96
N PHE A 20 3.58 -1.37 -8.68
CA PHE A 20 4.46 -2.40 -8.15
C PHE A 20 3.64 -3.54 -7.54
N TYR A 21 3.98 -4.78 -7.87
CA TYR A 21 3.26 -5.97 -7.44
C TYR A 21 4.10 -6.79 -6.47
N GLY A 22 3.44 -7.33 -5.44
CA GLY A 22 3.98 -8.31 -4.51
C GLY A 22 2.99 -9.44 -4.26
N GLN A 23 3.48 -10.52 -3.66
CA GLN A 23 2.67 -11.67 -3.25
C GLN A 23 2.93 -11.98 -1.78
N CYS A 24 1.97 -12.63 -1.13
CA CYS A 24 2.18 -13.18 0.21
C CYS A 24 3.38 -14.13 0.18
N SER A 25 4.31 -13.96 1.12
CA SER A 25 5.57 -14.71 1.17
C SER A 25 5.66 -15.68 2.35
N GLU A 26 4.53 -15.93 3.03
CA GLU A 26 4.42 -16.86 4.15
C GLU A 26 3.16 -17.72 3.98
N ILE A 27 3.28 -19.04 4.07
CA ILE A 27 2.15 -19.94 3.86
C ILE A 27 1.08 -19.70 4.93
N CYS A 28 -0.11 -19.24 4.51
CA CYS A 28 -1.14 -18.75 5.43
C CYS A 28 -2.51 -19.44 5.28
N GLY A 29 -2.59 -20.50 4.47
CA GLY A 29 -3.82 -21.28 4.25
C GLY A 29 -4.10 -21.54 2.77
N VAL A 30 -5.30 -22.06 2.49
CA VAL A 30 -5.72 -22.50 1.14
C VAL A 30 -5.62 -21.38 0.09
N ASN A 31 -5.91 -20.14 0.49
CA ASN A 31 -5.90 -18.99 -0.40
C ASN A 31 -4.57 -18.23 -0.46
N HIS A 32 -3.48 -18.83 0.03
CA HIS A 32 -2.16 -18.18 0.09
C HIS A 32 -1.71 -17.58 -1.26
N GLY A 33 -2.01 -18.26 -2.38
CA GLY A 33 -1.69 -17.77 -3.74
C GLY A 33 -2.65 -16.73 -4.32
N PHE A 34 -3.73 -16.37 -3.62
CA PHE A 34 -4.80 -15.50 -4.13
C PHE A 34 -4.92 -14.18 -3.34
N MET A 35 -3.84 -13.74 -2.69
CA MET A 35 -3.78 -12.50 -1.92
C MET A 35 -2.61 -11.61 -2.37
N PRO A 36 -2.67 -11.03 -3.58
CA PRO A 36 -1.64 -10.13 -4.09
C PRO A 36 -1.61 -8.80 -3.33
N ILE A 37 -0.47 -8.12 -3.39
CA ILE A 37 -0.27 -6.76 -2.88
C ILE A 37 0.05 -5.85 -4.08
N VAL A 38 -0.60 -4.70 -4.17
CA VAL A 38 -0.34 -3.69 -5.21
C VAL A 38 -0.02 -2.36 -4.54
N VAL A 39 1.07 -1.74 -4.97
CA VAL A 39 1.47 -0.40 -4.57
C VAL A 39 1.52 0.47 -5.82
N GLU A 40 0.71 1.51 -5.86
CA GLU A 40 0.74 2.51 -6.92
C GLU A 40 1.46 3.75 -6.39
N ALA A 41 2.60 4.08 -7.02
CA ALA A 41 3.34 5.30 -6.73
C ALA A 41 2.93 6.37 -7.74
N VAL A 42 2.39 7.47 -7.23
CA VAL A 42 1.88 8.60 -8.02
C VAL A 42 2.56 9.89 -7.59
N SER A 43 2.33 10.96 -8.35
CA SER A 43 2.73 12.31 -7.98
C SER A 43 2.05 12.75 -6.68
N LEU A 44 2.61 13.75 -5.99
CA LEU A 44 1.99 14.30 -4.78
C LEU A 44 0.61 14.90 -5.06
N GLU A 45 0.43 15.55 -6.21
CA GLU A 45 -0.82 16.18 -6.62
C GLU A 45 -1.94 15.16 -6.82
N ASP A 46 -1.63 14.05 -7.50
CA ASP A 46 -2.57 12.94 -7.70
C ASP A 46 -2.92 12.27 -6.37
N TYR A 47 -1.94 12.06 -5.50
CA TYR A 47 -2.17 11.50 -4.17
C TYR A 47 -3.11 12.37 -3.33
N LEU A 48 -2.88 13.70 -3.32
CA LEU A 48 -3.75 14.63 -2.60
C LEU A 48 -5.17 14.67 -3.18
N THR A 49 -5.29 14.61 -4.50
CA THR A 49 -6.59 14.56 -5.19
C THR A 49 -7.35 13.28 -4.84
N TRP A 50 -6.66 12.14 -4.87
CA TRP A 50 -7.20 10.85 -4.45
C TRP A 50 -7.66 10.88 -2.98
N LEU A 51 -6.85 11.46 -2.09
CA LEU A 51 -7.12 11.54 -0.66
C LEU A 51 -8.36 12.37 -0.34
N LYS A 52 -8.51 13.54 -1.00
CA LYS A 52 -9.71 14.40 -0.91
C LYS A 52 -10.97 13.62 -1.28
N ASN A 53 -10.92 12.90 -2.40
CA ASN A 53 -12.05 12.11 -2.90
C ASN A 53 -12.37 10.89 -2.03
N LYS A 54 -11.37 10.26 -1.40
CA LYS A 54 -11.56 9.04 -0.60
C LYS A 54 -12.04 9.30 0.81
N ILE A 55 -11.56 10.36 1.44
CA ILE A 55 -11.82 10.63 2.86
C ILE A 55 -12.84 11.78 3.02
N ASN A 56 -13.27 12.44 1.93
CA ASN A 56 -14.06 13.68 1.96
C ASN A 56 -13.44 14.71 2.92
N PHE A 57 -12.11 14.77 2.91
CA PHE A 57 -11.36 15.62 3.81
C PHE A 57 -10.86 16.83 3.02
N ASP A 58 -11.42 17.99 3.32
CA ASP A 58 -10.96 19.25 2.74
C ASP A 58 -9.66 19.65 3.41
N PHE A 59 -8.56 19.44 2.69
CA PHE A 59 -7.29 20.07 3.02
C PHE A 59 -7.43 21.58 2.74
N ASN A 60 -7.83 22.33 3.77
CA ASN A 60 -7.55 23.76 3.86
C ASN A 60 -6.04 23.91 4.06
N VAL A 61 -5.30 23.91 2.94
CA VAL A 61 -3.94 24.44 2.89
C VAL A 61 -4.04 25.82 2.26
#